data_AF-W1NRS7-F1
#
_entry.id   AF-W1NRS7-F1
#
_cell.length_a   1.000
_cell.length_b   1.000
_cell.length_c   1.000
_cell.angle_alpha   90.00
_cell.angle_beta   90.00
_cell.angle_gamma   90.00
#
_symmetry.space_group_name_H-M   'P 1'
#
loop_
_entity.id
_entity.type
_entity.pdbx_description
1 polymer ?
#
loop_
_entity_poly.entity_id
_entity_poly.type
_entity_poly.pdbx_seq_one_letter_code
_entity_poly.pdbx_strand_id
1 'polypeptide(L)'
;MECEVFVPLKYSYSELQDESIRQCFLYCSLYTEDYQIEKNNLAECWMCEGLLSRVDNLKDARNKGHGLIDSWMIEEVAGDVSRVKLHDVIRDVAIAYRLHKRGQGFHRGSRIGTKGIT
;
A
#
# COMPACT_ATOMS: atom_id res chain seq x y z
N MET A 1 1.69 -23.33 9.29
CA MET A 1 2.32 -22.79 10.50
C MET A 1 2.29 -21.28 10.33
N GLU A 2 1.38 -20.57 11.00
CA GLU A 2 1.47 -19.11 11.02
C GLU A 2 2.72 -18.78 11.84
N CYS A 3 3.76 -18.23 11.22
CA CYS A 3 4.99 -17.87 11.93
C CYS A 3 4.65 -17.00 13.14
N GLU A 4 5.31 -17.18 14.28
CA GLU A 4 5.06 -16.38 15.49
C GLU A 4 5.22 -14.86 15.24
N VAL A 5 5.96 -14.48 14.20
CA VAL A 5 6.16 -13.09 13.72
C VAL A 5 4.96 -12.59 12.90
N PHE A 6 4.20 -13.48 12.27
CA PHE A 6 3.12 -13.14 11.35
C PHE A 6 1.87 -12.60 12.06
N VAL A 7 1.51 -13.16 13.22
CA VAL A 7 0.34 -12.72 14.00
C VAL A 7 0.49 -11.29 14.52
N PRO A 8 1.62 -10.89 15.16
CA PRO A 8 1.85 -9.51 15.57
C PRO A 8 1.90 -8.54 14.39
N LEU A 9 2.52 -8.91 13.27
CA LEU A 9 2.60 -8.05 12.08
C LEU A 9 1.22 -7.83 11.44
N LYS A 10 0.40 -8.87 11.33
CA LYS A 10 -0.98 -8.77 10.86
C LYS A 10 -1.81 -7.87 11.78
N TYR A 11 -1.60 -7.97 13.10
CA TYR A 11 -2.26 -7.11 14.09
C TYR A 11 -1.84 -5.64 13.94
N SER A 12 -0.53 -5.36 13.92
CA SER A 12 0.00 -4.02 13.69
C SER A 12 -0.51 -3.40 12.38
N TYR A 13 -0.65 -4.22 11.34
CA TYR A 13 -1.21 -3.80 10.06
C TYR A 13 -2.73 -3.49 10.16
N SER A 14 -3.51 -4.28 10.92
CA SER A 14 -4.94 -4.00 11.11
C SER A 14 -5.20 -2.72 11.92
N GLU A 15 -4.29 -2.36 12.82
CA GLU A 15 -4.36 -1.17 13.67
C GLU A 15 -3.96 0.14 12.94
N LEU A 16 -3.43 0.06 11.71
CA LEU A 16 -3.17 1.24 10.89
C LEU A 16 -4.49 1.99 10.64
N GLN A 17 -4.65 3.16 11.25
CA GLN A 17 -5.92 3.91 11.20
C GLN A 17 -6.22 4.46 9.79
N ASP A 18 -5.17 4.78 9.02
CA ASP A 18 -5.31 5.32 7.66
C ASP A 18 -5.51 4.18 6.64
N GLU A 19 -6.64 4.19 5.95
CA GLU A 19 -6.96 3.20 4.91
C GLU A 19 -6.08 3.35 3.66
N SER A 20 -5.77 4.58 3.28
CA SER A 20 -4.91 4.87 2.12
C SER A 20 -3.50 4.30 2.34
N ILE A 21 -2.97 4.42 3.56
CA ILE A 21 -1.71 3.77 3.97
C ILE A 21 -1.77 2.25 3.81
N ARG A 22 -2.84 1.63 4.30
CA ARG A 22 -3.07 0.18 4.15
C ARG A 22 -3.11 -0.23 2.68
N GLN A 23 -3.80 0.53 1.84
CA GLN A 23 -3.90 0.21 0.42
C GLN A 23 -2.56 0.39 -0.32
N CYS A 24 -1.78 1.44 -0.02
CA CYS A 24 -0.42 1.59 -0.57
C CYS A 24 0.48 0.39 -0.23
N PHE A 25 0.39 -0.10 1.00
CA PHE A 25 1.12 -1.28 1.44
C PHE A 25 0.70 -2.55 0.69
N LEU A 26 -0.61 -2.79 0.54
CA LEU A 26 -1.11 -3.94 -0.23
C LEU A 26 -0.72 -3.83 -1.70
N TYR A 27 -0.61 -2.63 -2.25
CA TYR A 27 -0.16 -2.41 -3.62
C TYR A 27 1.27 -2.93 -3.81
N CYS A 28 2.17 -2.72 -2.84
CA CYS A 28 3.54 -3.23 -2.91
C CYS A 28 3.64 -4.76 -3.02
N SER A 29 2.64 -5.51 -2.55
CA SER A 29 2.60 -6.97 -2.69
C SER A 29 2.50 -7.48 -4.13
N LEU A 30 2.19 -6.59 -5.09
CA LEU A 30 2.11 -6.90 -6.51
C LEU A 30 3.47 -7.17 -7.17
N TYR A 31 4.55 -6.63 -6.60
CA TYR A 31 5.91 -6.84 -7.10
C TYR A 31 6.42 -8.23 -6.70
N THR A 32 7.53 -8.74 -7.22
CA THR A 32 8.13 -10.01 -6.74
C THR A 32 9.15 -9.76 -5.62
N GLU A 33 9.50 -10.78 -4.85
CA GLU A 33 10.43 -10.73 -3.69
C GLU A 33 11.68 -9.86 -3.96
N ASP A 34 12.43 -10.19 -5.00
CA ASP A 34 13.66 -9.48 -5.38
C ASP A 34 13.46 -8.26 -6.27
N TYR A 35 12.21 -7.84 -6.51
CA TYR A 35 11.96 -6.72 -7.42
C TYR A 35 12.30 -5.39 -6.74
N GLN A 36 13.30 -4.71 -7.31
CA GLN A 36 13.70 -3.38 -6.89
C GLN A 36 12.79 -2.33 -7.53
N ILE A 37 11.93 -1.70 -6.71
CA ILE A 37 10.98 -0.69 -7.13
C ILE A 37 11.64 0.68 -6.99
N GLU A 38 11.54 1.52 -8.02
CA GLU A 38 12.01 2.91 -7.95
C GLU A 38 10.99 3.77 -7.18
N LYS A 39 11.47 4.56 -6.20
CA LYS A 39 10.61 5.28 -5.24
C LYS A 39 9.66 6.26 -5.94
N ASN A 40 10.11 6.98 -6.97
CA ASN A 40 9.24 7.92 -7.68
C ASN A 40 8.13 7.17 -8.44
N ASN A 41 8.49 6.12 -9.19
CA ASN A 41 7.52 5.29 -9.92
C ASN A 41 6.47 4.70 -8.98
N LEU A 42 6.87 4.22 -7.80
CA LEU A 42 5.92 3.69 -6.81
C LEU A 42 4.94 4.78 -6.32
N ALA A 43 5.47 5.95 -5.98
CA ALA A 43 4.67 7.09 -5.53
C ALA A 43 3.70 7.58 -6.63
N GLU A 44 4.13 7.58 -7.88
CA GLU A 44 3.32 7.95 -9.04
C GLU A 44 2.23 6.92 -9.31
N CYS A 45 2.55 5.61 -9.22
CA CYS A 45 1.54 4.57 -9.30
C CYS A 45 0.47 4.74 -8.21
N TRP A 46 0.86 5.04 -6.97
CA TRP A 46 -0.09 5.29 -5.89
C TRP A 46 -0.96 6.53 -6.13
N MET A 47 -0.42 7.57 -6.77
CA MET A 47 -1.20 8.72 -7.22
C MET A 47 -2.22 8.32 -8.30
N CYS A 48 -1.79 7.57 -9.33
CA CYS A 48 -2.66 7.11 -10.41
C CYS A 48 -3.81 6.22 -9.92
N GLU A 49 -3.54 5.35 -8.94
CA GLU A 49 -4.54 4.49 -8.30
C GLU A 49 -5.41 5.21 -7.27
N GLY A 50 -5.13 6.50 -6.99
CA GLY A 50 -5.89 7.30 -6.02
C GLY A 50 -5.66 6.88 -4.57
N LEU A 51 -4.54 6.21 -4.27
CA LEU A 51 -4.18 5.73 -2.93
C LEU A 51 -3.55 6.84 -2.08
N LEU A 52 -2.97 7.86 -2.72
CA LEU A 52 -2.46 9.03 -2.01
C LEU A 52 -3.57 10.08 -1.85
N SER A 53 -3.96 10.34 -0.61
CA SER A 53 -4.92 11.41 -0.31
C SER A 53 -4.29 12.80 -0.55
N ARG A 54 -5.07 13.74 -1.09
CA ARG A 54 -4.71 15.18 -1.18
C ARG A 54 -3.38 15.45 -1.93
N VAL A 55 -3.17 14.80 -3.07
CA VAL A 55 -2.04 15.08 -3.97
C VAL A 55 -2.57 15.39 -5.37
N ASP A 56 -2.19 16.56 -5.91
CA ASP A 56 -2.69 17.05 -7.20
C ASP A 56 -1.59 17.12 -8.28
N ASN A 57 -0.33 16.83 -7.91
CA ASN A 57 0.80 16.86 -8.83
C ASN A 57 1.85 15.81 -8.45
N LEU A 58 2.72 15.47 -9.42
CA LEU A 58 3.76 14.45 -9.27
C LEU A 58 4.76 14.77 -8.15
N LYS A 59 5.09 16.06 -7.95
CA LYS A 59 6.06 16.45 -6.91
C LYS A 59 5.52 16.16 -5.52
N ASP A 60 4.26 16.50 -5.25
CA ASP A 60 3.62 16.23 -3.97
C ASP A 60 3.39 14.73 -3.76
N ALA A 61 3.02 14.01 -4.82
CA ALA A 61 2.93 12.55 -4.79
C ALA A 61 4.25 11.90 -4.42
N ARG A 62 5.37 12.29 -5.05
CA ARG A 62 6.72 11.80 -4.74
C ARG A 62 7.13 12.12 -3.31
N ASN A 63 6.97 13.37 -2.86
CA ASN A 63 7.32 13.78 -1.50
C ASN A 63 6.55 12.99 -0.45
N LYS A 64 5.23 12.86 -0.64
CA LYS A 64 4.37 12.09 0.28
C LYS A 64 4.70 10.61 0.22
N GLY A 65 4.84 10.05 -0.98
CA GLY A 65 5.18 8.65 -1.22
C GLY A 65 6.50 8.28 -0.57
N HIS A 66 7.54 9.10 -0.72
CA HIS A 66 8.84 8.86 -0.09
C HIS A 66 8.73 8.82 1.44
N GLY A 67 8.01 9.76 2.06
CA GLY A 67 7.80 9.75 3.50
C GLY A 67 7.10 8.48 4.00
N LEU A 68 6.15 7.95 3.23
CA LEU A 68 5.49 6.69 3.54
C LEU A 68 6.43 5.47 3.35
N ILE A 69 7.15 5.43 2.23
CA ILE A 69 8.12 4.39 1.89
C ILE A 69 9.20 4.28 2.98
N ASP A 70 9.77 5.42 3.38
CA ASP A 70 10.85 5.49 4.36
C ASP A 70 10.34 5.15 5.77
N SER A 71 9.07 5.48 6.08
CA SER A 71 8.45 5.18 7.38
C SER A 71 8.14 3.69 7.58
N TRP A 72 8.01 2.89 6.52
CA TRP A 72 7.49 1.52 6.60
C TRP A 72 8.56 0.43 6.53
N MET A 73 9.84 0.77 6.77
CA MET A 73 10.97 -0.16 6.76
C MET A 73 10.95 -1.10 5.53
N ILE A 74 10.77 -0.50 4.36
CA ILE A 74 11.06 -1.19 3.10
C ILE A 74 12.59 -1.30 3.01
N GLU A 75 13.13 -2.46 2.65
CA GLU A 75 14.57 -2.66 2.63
C GLU A 75 15.18 -1.82 1.49
N GLU A 76 16.05 -0.88 1.84
CA GLU A 76 16.78 -0.10 0.84
C GLU A 76 17.75 -1.00 0.07
N VAL A 77 17.89 -0.75 -1.22
CA VAL A 77 18.87 -1.46 -2.03
C VAL A 77 20.25 -0.92 -1.67
N ALA A 78 21.18 -1.79 -1.28
CA ALA A 78 22.53 -1.39 -0.90
C ALA A 78 23.19 -0.56 -2.02
N GLY A 79 23.52 0.70 -1.71
CA GLY A 79 24.13 1.64 -2.64
C GLY A 79 23.14 2.40 -3.54
N ASP A 80 21.83 2.18 -3.43
CA ASP A 80 20.80 2.88 -4.21
C ASP A 80 19.57 3.23 -3.34
N VAL A 81 19.61 4.40 -2.72
CA VAL A 81 18.51 4.96 -1.90
C VAL A 81 17.28 5.37 -2.73
N SER A 82 17.38 5.36 -4.07
CA SER A 82 16.26 5.65 -4.96
C SER A 82 15.37 4.44 -5.21
N ARG A 83 15.82 3.24 -4.77
CA ARG A 83 15.11 1.98 -4.96
C ARG A 83 14.88 1.26 -3.65
N VAL A 84 13.79 0.53 -3.60
CA VAL A 84 13.36 -0.22 -2.41
C VAL A 84 12.85 -1.59 -2.80
N LYS A 85 12.98 -2.56 -1.89
CA LYS A 85 12.37 -3.88 -2.01
C LYS A 85 11.51 -4.21 -0.79
N LEU A 86 10.32 -4.75 -1.03
CA LEU A 86 9.45 -5.16 0.06
C LEU A 86 10.04 -6.37 0.77
N HIS A 87 10.29 -6.25 2.06
CA HIS A 87 10.82 -7.33 2.89
C HIS A 87 9.87 -8.55 2.86
N ASP A 88 10.43 -9.76 2.82
CA ASP A 88 9.68 -10.99 2.51
C ASP A 88 8.53 -11.24 3.52
N VAL A 89 8.80 -11.05 4.82
CA VAL A 89 7.78 -11.17 5.87
C VAL A 89 6.63 -10.17 5.70
N ILE A 90 6.93 -8.96 5.22
CA ILE A 90 5.97 -7.88 5.01
C ILE A 90 5.09 -8.18 3.78
N ARG A 91 5.72 -8.72 2.74
CA ARG A 91 5.07 -9.26 1.54
C ARG A 91 4.11 -10.40 1.87
N ASP A 92 4.53 -11.35 2.70
CA ASP A 92 3.67 -12.47 3.12
C ASP A 92 2.42 -12.01 3.87
N VAL A 93 2.58 -11.04 4.77
CA VAL A 93 1.45 -10.42 5.50
C VAL A 93 0.49 -9.74 4.53
N ALA A 94 1.01 -8.99 3.56
CA ALA A 94 0.19 -8.32 2.55
C ALA A 94 -0.58 -9.32 1.66
N ILE A 95 0.08 -10.37 1.19
CA ILE A 95 -0.53 -11.43 0.37
C ILE A 95 -1.62 -12.14 1.16
N ALA A 96 -1.33 -12.53 2.40
CA ALA A 96 -2.31 -13.19 3.23
C ALA A 96 -3.52 -12.30 3.52
N TYR A 97 -3.31 -11.02 3.87
CA TYR A 97 -4.41 -10.08 4.09
C TYR A 97 -5.30 -9.92 2.84
N ARG A 98 -4.69 -9.81 1.66
CA ARG A 98 -5.38 -9.73 0.37
C ARG A 98 -6.22 -10.98 0.08
N LEU A 99 -5.71 -12.17 0.38
CA LEU A 99 -6.43 -13.43 0.20
C LEU A 99 -7.61 -13.58 1.19
N HIS A 100 -7.46 -13.13 2.43
CA HIS A 100 -8.54 -13.16 3.42
C HIS A 100 -9.69 -12.21 3.08
N LYS A 101 -9.41 -11.01 2.52
CA LYS A 101 -10.47 -10.09 2.09
C LYS A 101 -11.21 -10.53 0.82
N ARG A 102 -10.66 -11.45 0.02
CA ARG A 102 -11.36 -11.99 -1.17
C ARG A 102 -12.61 -12.81 -0.82
N GLY A 103 -12.75 -13.24 0.45
CA GLY A 103 -13.97 -13.88 0.98
C GLY A 103 -15.02 -12.92 1.55
N GLN A 104 -14.74 -11.61 1.63
CA GLN A 104 -15.70 -10.60 2.10
C GLN A 104 -15.88 -9.54 1.01
N GLY A 105 -17.05 -9.60 0.35
CA GLY A 105 -17.36 -8.81 -0.84
C GLY A 105 -17.06 -7.32 -0.69
N PHE A 106 -16.29 -6.81 -1.65
CA PHE A 106 -16.02 -5.40 -1.89
C PHE A 106 -17.35 -4.66 -2.14
N HIS A 107 -17.96 -4.11 -1.09
CA HIS A 107 -19.08 -3.18 -1.25
C HIS A 107 -18.50 -1.87 -1.80
N ARG A 108 -18.54 -1.72 -3.13
CA ARG A 108 -18.43 -0.42 -3.77
C ARG A 108 -19.52 0.46 -3.15
N GLY A 109 -19.11 1.47 -2.40
CA GLY A 109 -19.97 2.58 -2.03
C GLY A 109 -20.63 3.12 -3.29
N SER A 110 -21.91 2.79 -3.42
CA SER A 110 -22.76 3.18 -4.51
C SER A 110 -22.90 4.70 -4.51
N ARG A 111 -22.66 5.35 -5.66
CA ARG A 111 -23.16 6.70 -5.91
C ARG A 111 -24.68 6.60 -5.95
N ILE A 112 -25.34 6.91 -4.83
CA ILE A 112 -26.78 7.22 -4.85
C ILE A 112 -26.94 8.53 -5.62
N GLY A 113 -27.36 8.41 -6.88
CA GLY A 113 -28.03 9.48 -7.57
C GLY A 113 -29.49 9.51 -7.15
N THR A 114 -30.01 10.70 -6.84
CA THR A 114 -31.43 10.98 -7.00
C THR A 114 -31.58 12.26 -7.84
N LYS A 115 -32.11 12.08 -9.05
CA LYS A 115 -32.83 13.13 -9.78
C LYS A 115 -34.22 13.26 -9.15
N GLY A 116 -34.77 14.47 -9.13
CA GLY A 116 -36.15 14.79 -8.73
C GLY A 116 -36.22 16.26 -8.30
N ILE A 117 -36.29 17.22 -9.22
CA ILE A 117 -37.52 17.79 -9.81
C ILE A 117 -38.51 18.27 -8.74
N THR A 118 -38.51 19.58 -8.47
CA THR A 118 -39.69 20.48 -8.51
C THR A 118 -39.15 21.87 -8.81
#